data_AF-A0A1G5RFV4-F1
#
_entry.id   AF-A0A1G5RFV4-F1
#
_cell.length_a   1.000
_cell.length_b   1.000
_cell.length_c   1.000
_cell.angle_alpha   90.00
_cell.angle_beta   90.00
_cell.angle_gamma   90.00
#
_symmetry.space_group_name_H-M   'P 1'
#
loop_
_entity.id
_entity.type
_entity.pdbx_description
1 polymer ?
#
loop_
_entity_poly.entity_id
_entity_poly.type
_entity_poly.pdbx_seq_one_letter_code
_entity_poly.pdbx_strand_id
1 'polypeptide(L)'
;MAKRIHRDPEGSRATRRIARRSKASLRGSMVAKLPGFKHPRILQFESALEYAFLCLMLVRNDIHHIWDQPPAVQYISADRRPAKHVFDFLITLVGGEKIAIAIKSMDRVLSTK
;
A
#
# COMPACT_ATOMS: atom_id res chain seq x y z
N MET A 1 14.09 14.41 31.60
CA MET A 1 13.86 14.07 30.18
C MET A 1 12.79 15.00 29.63
N ALA A 2 13.08 15.78 28.59
CA ALA A 2 12.13 16.74 28.03
C ALA A 2 10.98 16.01 27.32
N LYS A 3 9.73 16.32 27.72
CA LYS A 3 8.51 15.86 27.06
C LYS A 3 8.45 16.49 25.66
N ARG A 4 8.73 15.72 24.61
CA ARG A 4 8.56 16.21 23.23
C ARG A 4 7.07 16.53 23.01
N ILE A 5 6.78 17.78 22.65
CA ILE A 5 5.43 18.27 22.31
C ILE A 5 5.00 17.74 20.94
N HIS A 6 5.96 17.38 20.08
CA HIS A 6 5.74 16.83 18.76
C HIS A 6 6.15 15.35 18.66
N ARG A 7 5.29 14.54 18.05
CA ARG A 7 5.58 13.14 17.71
C ARG A 7 5.43 12.97 16.20
N ASP A 8 6.51 12.52 15.57
CA ASP A 8 6.54 12.22 14.14
C ASP A 8 5.54 11.11 13.77
N PRO A 9 5.04 11.07 12.52
CA PRO A 9 4.26 9.95 12.02
C PRO A 9 5.00 8.62 12.18
N GLU A 10 4.25 7.56 12.41
CA GLU A 10 4.80 6.21 12.42
C GLU A 10 5.30 5.84 11.01
N GLY A 11 6.42 5.12 10.93
CA GLY A 11 6.95 4.65 9.65
C GLY A 11 6.00 3.70 8.92
N SER A 12 6.23 3.45 7.63
CA SER A 12 5.45 2.46 6.87
C SER A 12 5.61 1.04 7.43
N ARG A 13 4.60 0.19 7.19
CA ARG A 13 4.66 -1.26 7.50
C ARG A 13 5.03 -2.11 6.28
N ALA A 14 5.48 -1.49 5.19
CA ALA A 14 5.90 -2.19 3.99
C ALA A 14 6.91 -3.29 4.32
N THR A 15 6.64 -4.49 3.81
CA THR A 15 7.50 -5.66 4.06
C THR A 15 8.60 -5.83 3.03
N ARG A 16 8.56 -5.03 1.96
CA ARG A 16 9.58 -4.98 0.92
C ARG A 16 10.28 -3.62 0.91
N ARG A 17 11.55 -3.61 0.51
CA ARG A 17 12.30 -2.36 0.31
C ARG A 17 11.86 -1.72 -0.99
N ILE A 18 11.36 -0.49 -0.92
CA ILE A 18 10.97 0.26 -2.12
C ILE A 18 12.21 0.63 -2.95
N ALA A 19 12.09 0.45 -4.26
CA ALA A 19 13.15 0.81 -5.19
C ALA A 19 13.43 2.32 -5.15
N ARG A 20 14.71 2.72 -5.26
CA ARG A 20 15.08 4.14 -5.33
C ARG A 20 14.36 4.83 -6.50
N ARG A 21 13.98 6.09 -6.29
CA ARG A 21 13.32 6.94 -7.29
C ARG A 21 14.16 6.98 -8.57
N SER A 22 13.52 6.87 -9.74
CA SER A 22 14.10 7.18 -11.05
C SER A 22 13.33 8.32 -11.71
N LYS A 23 13.90 8.97 -12.72
CA LYS A 23 13.24 10.05 -13.48
C LYS A 23 11.95 9.59 -14.20
N ALA A 24 11.82 8.29 -14.45
CA ALA A 24 10.71 7.71 -15.21
C ALA A 24 9.53 7.24 -14.35
N SER A 25 9.60 7.36 -13.02
CA SER A 25 8.58 6.80 -12.12
C SER A 25 8.29 7.70 -10.93
N LEU A 26 7.00 7.94 -10.66
CA LEU A 26 6.55 8.58 -9.44
C LEU A 26 6.58 7.55 -8.29
N ARG A 27 7.49 7.76 -7.33
CA ARG A 27 7.56 7.01 -6.07
C ARG A 27 7.59 7.99 -4.91
N GLY A 28 6.91 7.67 -3.82
CA GLY A 28 6.84 8.59 -2.69
C GLY A 28 6.11 8.01 -1.50
N SER A 29 5.71 8.91 -0.61
CA SER A 29 4.97 8.56 0.59
C SER A 29 3.97 9.64 0.97
N MET A 30 2.87 9.25 1.59
CA MET A 30 1.85 10.11 2.16
C MET A 30 1.73 9.86 3.66
N VAL A 31 1.41 10.90 4.43
CA VAL A 31 1.03 10.73 5.83
C VAL A 31 -0.49 10.62 5.90
N ALA A 32 -0.99 9.58 6.55
CA ALA A 32 -2.41 9.32 6.73
C ALA A 32 -2.76 9.02 8.18
N LYS A 33 -3.95 9.41 8.61
CA LYS A 33 -4.54 9.06 9.90
C LYS A 33 -5.90 8.40 9.65
N LEU A 34 -5.91 7.07 9.67
CA LEU A 34 -7.11 6.25 9.55
C LEU A 34 -7.60 5.83 10.95
N PRO A 35 -8.88 5.41 11.10
CA PRO A 35 -9.43 4.96 12.38
C PRO A 35 -8.59 3.84 13.04
N GLY A 36 -8.09 2.90 12.23
CA GLY A 36 -7.27 1.79 12.70
C GLY A 36 -5.82 2.13 13.05
N PHE A 37 -5.36 3.36 12.81
CA PHE A 37 -4.03 3.80 13.23
C PHE A 37 -4.10 4.47 14.59
N LYS A 38 -3.19 4.12 15.52
CA LYS A 38 -3.07 4.84 16.80
C LYS A 38 -2.54 6.27 16.59
N HIS A 39 -1.57 6.44 15.70
CA HIS A 39 -0.98 7.73 15.31
C HIS A 39 -0.97 7.89 13.79
N PRO A 40 -0.80 9.11 13.24
CA PRO A 40 -0.56 9.28 11.81
C PRO A 40 0.59 8.38 11.35
N ARG A 41 0.48 7.80 10.15
CA ARG A 41 1.44 6.84 9.61
C ARG A 41 1.80 7.20 8.17
N ILE A 42 3.05 6.92 7.82
CA ILE A 42 3.58 7.01 6.47
C ILE A 42 3.09 5.80 5.67
N LEU A 43 2.39 6.03 4.56
CA LEU A 43 2.05 5.06 3.53
C LEU A 43 2.95 5.30 2.33
N GLN A 44 3.50 4.25 1.73
CA GLN A 44 4.36 4.37 0.56
C GLN A 44 3.65 3.92 -0.73
N PHE A 45 4.09 4.46 -1.86
CA PHE A 45 3.61 4.11 -3.20
C PHE A 45 4.75 4.14 -4.22
N GLU A 46 4.66 3.27 -5.24
CA GLU A 46 5.68 3.08 -6.28
C GLU A 46 5.25 3.53 -7.69
N SER A 47 4.03 4.03 -7.83
CA SER A 47 3.50 4.56 -9.10
C SER A 47 2.48 5.69 -8.92
N ALA A 48 2.20 6.40 -10.01
CA ALA A 48 1.14 7.42 -10.03
C ALA A 48 -0.26 6.82 -9.87
N LEU A 49 -0.49 5.60 -10.36
CA LEU A 49 -1.76 4.90 -10.16
C LEU A 49 -1.96 4.50 -8.70
N GLU A 50 -0.90 4.04 -8.02
CA GLU A 50 -0.96 3.78 -6.57
C GLU A 50 -1.19 5.05 -5.77
N TYR A 51 -0.58 6.18 -6.16
CA TYR A 51 -0.86 7.48 -5.53
C TYR A 51 -2.33 7.89 -5.69
N ALA A 52 -2.87 7.83 -6.91
CA ALA A 52 -4.27 8.16 -7.17
C ALA A 52 -5.22 7.25 -6.38
N PHE A 53 -4.90 5.95 -6.30
CA PHE A 53 -5.62 5.00 -5.47
C PHE A 53 -5.62 5.42 -3.99
N LEU A 54 -4.47 5.78 -3.42
CA LEU A 54 -4.40 6.26 -2.04
C LEU A 54 -5.25 7.51 -1.83
N CYS A 55 -5.21 8.49 -2.73
CA CYS A 55 -6.06 9.68 -2.66
C CYS A 55 -7.55 9.32 -2.58
N LEU A 56 -8.00 8.35 -3.38
CA LEU A 56 -9.40 7.89 -3.36
C LEU A 56 -9.74 7.10 -2.10
N MET A 57 -8.84 6.27 -1.59
CA MET A 57 -9.09 5.48 -0.39
C MET A 57 -9.11 6.33 0.89
N LEU A 58 -8.33 7.40 0.94
CA LEU A 58 -8.25 8.27 2.12
C LEU A 58 -9.48 9.17 2.32
N VAL A 59 -10.32 9.35 1.30
CA VAL A 59 -11.58 10.11 1.40
C VAL A 59 -12.80 9.23 1.69
N ARG A 60 -12.62 7.91 1.73
CA ARG A 60 -13.69 6.94 1.97
C ARG A 60 -13.89 6.68 3.46
N ASN A 61 -15.13 6.82 3.93
CA ASN A 61 -15.48 6.63 5.35
C ASN A 61 -15.57 5.16 5.77
N ASP A 62 -15.63 4.23 4.82
CA ASP A 62 -15.70 2.78 5.09
C ASP A 62 -14.32 2.13 5.25
N ILE A 63 -13.22 2.89 5.09
CA ILE A 63 -11.85 2.41 5.25
C ILE A 63 -11.40 2.53 6.70
N HIS A 64 -11.12 1.39 7.33
CA HIS A 64 -10.59 1.35 8.69
C HIS A 64 -9.07 1.36 8.73
N HIS A 65 -8.40 0.63 7.83
CA HIS A 65 -6.94 0.52 7.83
C HIS A 65 -6.41 0.30 6.41
N ILE A 66 -5.21 0.81 6.13
CA ILE A 66 -4.44 0.54 4.90
C ILE A 66 -3.07 0.02 5.32
N TRP A 67 -2.63 -1.08 4.70
CA TRP A 67 -1.27 -1.61 4.83
C TRP A 67 -0.64 -1.62 3.45
N ASP A 68 0.34 -0.75 3.23
CA ASP A 68 1.15 -0.70 2.02
C ASP A 68 2.15 -1.85 1.97
N GLN A 69 2.26 -2.51 0.80
CA GLN A 69 3.18 -3.61 0.52
C GLN A 69 3.21 -4.69 1.64
N PRO A 70 2.05 -5.28 1.99
CA PRO A 70 1.89 -6.31 3.04
C PRO A 70 2.75 -7.56 2.80
N PRO A 71 2.82 -8.49 3.78
CA PRO A 71 3.51 -9.75 3.58
C PRO A 71 3.03 -10.46 2.31
N ALA A 72 3.97 -11.04 1.58
CA ALA A 72 3.63 -11.70 0.34
C ALA A 72 2.79 -12.96 0.57
N VAL A 73 1.87 -13.22 -0.35
CA VAL A 73 1.11 -14.46 -0.42
C VAL A 73 1.86 -15.47 -1.28
N GLN A 74 1.99 -16.70 -0.76
CA GLN A 74 2.50 -17.84 -1.52
C GLN A 74 1.33 -18.54 -2.21
N TYR A 75 1.51 -18.93 -3.46
CA TYR A 75 0.48 -19.62 -4.24
C TYR A 75 1.13 -20.53 -5.29
N ILE A 76 0.32 -21.42 -5.88
CA ILE A 76 0.71 -22.23 -7.02
C ILE A 76 0.21 -21.53 -8.28
N SER A 77 1.12 -21.18 -9.19
CA SER A 77 0.78 -20.54 -10.46
C SER A 77 0.13 -21.52 -11.44
N ALA A 78 -0.40 -21.00 -12.54
CA ALA A 78 -1.06 -21.81 -13.57
C ALA A 78 -0.13 -22.89 -14.18
N ASP A 79 1.18 -22.69 -14.17
CA ASP A 79 2.21 -23.66 -14.59
C ASP A 79 2.62 -24.64 -13.48
N ARG A 80 1.85 -24.73 -12.38
CA ARG A 80 2.07 -25.59 -11.21
C ARG A 80 3.39 -25.33 -10.46
N ARG A 81 3.95 -24.13 -10.57
CA ARG A 81 5.16 -23.76 -9.84
C ARG A 81 4.84 -22.97 -8.57
N PRO A 82 5.63 -23.10 -7.48
CA PRO A 82 5.53 -22.21 -6.34
C PRO A 82 5.85 -20.77 -6.75
N ALA A 83 4.94 -19.86 -6.44
CA ALA A 83 5.06 -18.44 -6.74
C ALA A 83 4.76 -17.60 -5.49
N LYS A 84 5.26 -16.36 -5.50
CA LYS A 84 5.08 -15.39 -4.42
C LYS A 84 4.59 -14.07 -5.01
N HIS A 85 3.55 -13.49 -4.44
CA HIS A 85 3.04 -12.19 -4.86
C HIS A 85 2.93 -11.25 -3.65
N VAL A 86 3.50 -10.05 -3.78
CA VAL A 86 3.27 -8.94 -2.87
C VAL A 86 2.23 -8.04 -3.52
N PHE A 87 1.08 -7.90 -2.87
CA PHE A 87 0.07 -6.94 -3.27
C PHE A 87 0.54 -5.52 -2.95
N ASP A 88 0.06 -4.51 -3.68
CA ASP A 88 0.46 -3.12 -3.45
C ASP A 88 -0.14 -2.60 -2.14
N PHE A 89 -1.40 -2.97 -1.84
CA PHE A 89 -2.08 -2.60 -0.61
C PHE A 89 -2.95 -3.74 -0.08
N LEU A 90 -3.15 -3.75 1.25
CA LEU A 90 -4.21 -4.48 1.92
C LEU A 90 -5.09 -3.47 2.66
N ILE A 91 -6.35 -3.40 2.25
CA ILE A 91 -7.38 -2.58 2.89
C ILE A 91 -8.10 -3.41 3.93
N THR A 92 -8.40 -2.81 5.09
CA THR A 92 -9.40 -3.32 6.03
C THR A 92 -10.56 -2.33 6.08
N LEU A 93 -11.78 -2.81 5.82
CA LEU A 93 -13.00 -2.02 5.97
C LEU A 93 -13.42 -1.92 7.44
N VAL A 94 -14.32 -0.98 7.77
CA VAL A 94 -14.89 -0.82 9.13
C VAL A 94 -15.56 -2.12 9.62
N GLY A 95 -16.15 -2.90 8.73
CA GLY A 95 -16.73 -4.22 9.05
C GLY A 95 -15.71 -5.35 9.27
N GLY A 96 -14.40 -5.07 9.16
CA GLY A 96 -13.32 -6.05 9.36
C GLY A 96 -12.95 -6.86 8.11
N GLU A 97 -13.70 -6.75 7.02
CA GLU A 97 -13.35 -7.33 5.72
C GLU A 97 -11.99 -6.81 5.23
N LYS A 98 -11.18 -7.71 4.68
CA LYS A 98 -9.85 -7.41 4.17
C LYS A 98 -9.76 -7.66 2.68
N ILE A 99 -9.34 -6.64 1.93
CA ILE A 99 -9.27 -6.67 0.47
C ILE A 99 -7.83 -6.41 0.04
N ALA A 100 -7.21 -7.39 -0.63
CA ALA A 100 -5.88 -7.27 -1.20
C ALA A 100 -5.95 -6.64 -2.60
N ILE A 101 -5.11 -5.65 -2.86
CA ILE A 101 -5.17 -4.81 -4.06
C ILE A 101 -3.87 -4.90 -4.83
N ALA A 102 -3.97 -5.26 -6.11
CA ALA A 102 -2.88 -5.19 -7.07
C ALA A 102 -3.22 -4.16 -8.15
N ILE A 103 -2.35 -3.17 -8.35
CA ILE A 103 -2.55 -2.06 -9.27
C ILE A 103 -1.68 -2.30 -10.50
N LYS A 104 -2.32 -2.35 -11.67
CA LYS A 104 -1.66 -2.53 -12.96
C LYS A 104 -2.19 -1.51 -13.95
N SER A 105 -1.31 -0.96 -14.79
CA SER A 105 -1.77 -0.11 -15.90
C SER A 105 -2.58 -0.94 -16.90
N MET A 106 -3.59 -0.31 -17.51
CA MET A 106 -4.45 -0.97 -18.49
C MET A 106 -3.64 -1.52 -19.67
N ASP A 107 -2.69 -0.75 -20.19
CA ASP A 107 -1.80 -1.17 -21.27
C ASP A 107 -1.06 -2.47 -20.95
N ARG A 108 -0.66 -2.66 -19.68
CA ARG A 108 0.05 -3.87 -19.24
C ARG A 108 -0.87 -5.07 -19.13
N VAL A 109 -2.13 -4.85 -18.78
CA VAL A 109 -3.15 -5.90 -18.79
C VAL A 109 -3.44 -6.32 -20.23
N LEU A 110 -3.58 -5.36 -21.14
CA LEU A 110 -3.88 -5.60 -22.56
C LEU A 110 -2.69 -6.19 -23.34
N SER A 111 -1.46 -5.86 -22.99
CA SER A 111 -0.25 -6.39 -23.62
C SER A 111 0.07 -7.83 -23.21
N THR A 112 -0.56 -8.31 -22.13
CA THR A 112 -0.42 -9.71 -21.68
C THR A 112 -1.49 -10.54 -22.40
N LYS A 113 -1.30 -10.76 -23.70
CA LYS A 113 -2.00 -11.77 -24.49
C LYS A 113 -1.09 -12.97 -24.73
#